data_AF-B8GNJ7-F1
#
_entry.id   AF-B8GNJ7-F1
#
_cell.length_a   1.000
_cell.length_b   1.000
_cell.length_c   1.000
_cell.angle_alpha   90.00
_cell.angle_beta   90.00
_cell.angle_gamma   90.00
#
_symmetry.space_group_name_H-M   'P 1'
#
loop_
_entity.id
_entity.type
_entity.pdbx_description
1 polymer ?
#
loop_
_entity_poly.entity_id
_entity_poly.type
_entity_poly.pdbx_seq_one_letter_code
_entity_poly.pdbx_strand_id
1 'polypeptide(L)'
;MAEPTPQDMAAKLLADRFERSGPVADALSDPIADTPMTVTLDQLQPYDLNPRVTRNPRYDDIKASIRERGLDAPPAITRRPGGTHYIIRNGGNTRLAILRELWSETKDERFFRIPCLFRPWPERGEIIALTGHLAENELHGGLSFIERALGVEKARELYEQELGQALTQSELARRLSADGYPIAQPHISRMQDAVRYLLPAIPAVLYGGLGRPQVERLTALRRASARIWDARGASKRLAVDFPSLFNDVLAVFDGDTDGFSIKRVQDELIGQMAELLDADYDSLTLEIGETENRQRALTSDPSPPAPQSGNAAAAPVTPQPPHSPNPAPPVPMAQPPATSPKPPRMPEPPASPPPSETPGSAQPPNDDHDERLRGHIVSPAPTTERLQAIQRLVADQTGEALPNFEANVLQAIPVQAGGLYPISDVWYIEPGLDAPDRLRVHIAQFAREIAEEAGQAERIETIDDGIGFLCDIGALSTDPQAMPLIARATLTLLHALSAGYRPAAAAPTALDNLRLTDALGPLLQGRKNGDKAQASRLSDSGLVKLFRLLRLARRLLELESGTASGAHAATEP
;
A
#
# COMPACT_ATOMS: atom_id res chain seq x y z
N MET A 1 -68.62 -1.25 37.03
CA MET A 1 -68.57 -0.06 36.16
C MET A 1 -69.01 -0.51 34.78
N ALA A 2 -69.70 0.33 34.00
CA ALA A 2 -70.05 -0.01 32.63
C ALA A 2 -68.84 0.18 31.70
N GLU A 3 -68.68 -0.69 30.70
CA GLU A 3 -67.64 -0.54 29.67
C GLU A 3 -68.06 0.57 28.69
N PRO A 4 -67.13 1.45 28.26
CA PRO A 4 -67.44 2.50 27.30
C PRO A 4 -67.75 1.91 25.92
N THR A 5 -68.74 2.45 25.22
CA THR A 5 -69.09 1.95 23.89
C THR A 5 -68.04 2.38 22.85
N PRO A 6 -67.95 1.70 21.69
CA PRO A 6 -67.06 2.12 20.60
C PRO A 6 -67.31 3.56 20.12
N GLN A 7 -68.55 4.05 20.25
CA GLN A 7 -68.91 5.44 19.92
C GLN A 7 -68.40 6.44 20.97
N ASP A 8 -68.40 6.09 22.26
CA ASP A 8 -67.77 6.91 23.32
C ASP A 8 -66.25 7.01 23.12
N MET A 9 -65.61 5.95 22.62
CA MET A 9 -64.18 5.96 22.29
C MET A 9 -63.90 6.82 21.06
N ALA A 10 -64.69 6.70 20.00
CA ALA A 10 -64.58 7.55 18.81
C ALA A 10 -64.79 9.04 19.12
N ALA A 11 -65.80 9.37 19.93
CA ALA A 11 -66.08 10.74 20.37
C ALA A 11 -64.93 11.35 21.18
N LYS A 12 -64.23 10.55 22.01
CA LYS A 12 -63.04 10.98 22.75
C LYS A 12 -61.79 11.17 21.89
N LEU A 13 -61.68 10.44 20.77
CA LEU A 13 -60.59 10.61 19.81
C LEU A 13 -60.79 11.80 18.87
N LEU A 14 -62.04 12.24 18.67
CA LEU A 14 -62.41 13.44 17.90
C LEU A 14 -62.55 14.69 18.78
N ALA A 15 -62.15 14.63 20.06
CA ALA A 15 -62.16 15.77 20.96
C ALA A 15 -60.97 16.70 20.67
N ASP A 16 -61.19 17.67 19.78
CA ASP A 16 -60.20 18.64 19.30
C ASP A 16 -59.80 19.67 20.38
N ARG A 17 -59.06 19.22 21.40
CA ARG A 17 -58.51 20.07 22.49
C ARG A 17 -57.39 19.41 23.29
N PHE A 18 -56.18 19.39 22.72
CA PHE A 18 -54.92 19.25 23.46
C PHE A 18 -54.18 20.60 23.57
N GLU A 19 -54.87 21.64 24.07
CA GLU A 19 -54.21 22.88 24.44
C GLU A 19 -53.29 22.64 25.65
N ARG A 20 -51.99 22.92 25.48
CA ARG A 20 -50.98 22.72 26.52
C ARG A 20 -51.03 23.87 27.54
N SER A 21 -51.91 23.76 28.53
CA SER A 21 -51.96 24.65 29.70
C SER A 21 -50.78 24.40 30.66
N GLY A 22 -49.58 24.73 30.19
CA GLY A 22 -48.34 24.78 30.96
C GLY A 22 -47.44 25.91 30.43
N PRO A 23 -46.37 26.28 31.16
CA PRO A 23 -45.41 27.26 30.64
C PRO A 23 -44.82 26.77 29.32
N VAL A 24 -44.63 27.68 28.37
CA VAL A 24 -43.93 27.37 27.12
C VAL A 24 -42.50 26.98 27.46
N ALA A 25 -42.14 25.73 27.21
CA ALA A 25 -40.76 25.29 27.31
C ALA A 25 -40.00 25.83 26.09
N ASP A 26 -39.27 26.93 26.26
CA ASP A 26 -38.55 27.65 25.20
C ASP A 26 -37.49 26.80 24.46
N ALA A 27 -37.18 25.61 24.97
CA ALA A 27 -36.58 24.54 24.18
C ALA A 27 -37.32 23.21 24.43
N LEU A 28 -37.65 22.51 23.34
CA LEU A 28 -37.70 21.05 23.38
C LEU A 28 -36.30 20.54 23.73
N SER A 29 -36.21 19.60 24.67
CA SER A 29 -34.96 18.92 24.99
C SER A 29 -34.33 18.31 23.73
N ASP A 30 -33.00 18.33 23.64
CA ASP A 30 -32.29 17.64 22.58
C ASP A 30 -32.67 16.15 22.54
N PRO A 31 -32.76 15.54 21.34
CA PRO A 31 -32.93 14.10 21.22
C PRO A 31 -31.80 13.33 21.90
N ILE A 32 -32.13 12.27 22.64
CA ILE A 32 -31.14 11.42 23.32
C ILE A 32 -30.52 10.34 22.41
N ALA A 33 -30.84 10.35 21.12
CA ALA A 33 -30.36 9.41 20.12
C ALA A 33 -30.24 10.08 18.73
N ASP A 34 -29.53 9.45 17.80
CA ASP A 34 -29.39 9.88 16.40
C ASP A 34 -30.77 10.13 15.77
N THR A 35 -31.07 11.38 15.41
CA THR A 35 -32.41 11.84 15.02
C THR A 35 -32.35 12.72 13.77
N PRO A 36 -32.94 12.29 12.64
CA PRO A 36 -33.11 13.15 11.47
C PRO A 36 -34.05 14.32 11.79
N MET A 37 -33.64 15.55 11.50
CA MET A 37 -34.46 16.75 11.69
C MET A 37 -34.13 17.83 10.68
N THR A 38 -35.09 18.72 10.39
CA THR A 38 -34.83 19.93 9.59
C THR A 38 -34.56 21.10 10.54
N VAL A 39 -33.46 21.81 10.31
CA VAL A 39 -33.07 23.03 11.06
C VAL A 39 -32.97 24.22 10.11
N THR A 40 -33.08 25.44 10.63
CA THR A 40 -32.80 26.63 9.83
C THR A 40 -31.30 26.95 9.82
N LEU A 41 -30.88 27.65 8.77
CA LEU A 41 -29.51 28.16 8.60
C LEU A 41 -29.05 29.04 9.78
N ASP A 42 -29.97 29.78 10.40
CA ASP A 42 -29.71 30.62 11.57
C ASP A 42 -29.45 29.79 12.84
N GLN A 43 -30.03 28.58 12.94
CA GLN A 43 -29.78 27.64 14.04
C GLN A 43 -28.45 26.89 13.89
N LEU A 44 -27.75 27.03 12.75
CA LEU A 44 -26.49 26.35 12.45
C LEU A 44 -25.28 27.29 12.57
N GLN A 45 -24.29 26.87 13.34
CA GLN A 45 -22.96 27.48 13.43
C GLN A 45 -21.87 26.52 12.93
N PRO A 46 -20.76 27.04 12.35
CA PRO A 46 -19.59 26.21 12.06
C PRO A 46 -18.97 25.70 13.37
N TYR A 47 -18.24 24.60 13.31
CA TYR A 47 -17.39 24.19 14.44
C TYR A 47 -16.19 25.14 14.57
N ASP A 48 -15.97 25.70 15.76
CA ASP A 48 -14.97 26.77 15.98
C ASP A 48 -13.53 26.26 15.87
N LEU A 49 -13.25 25.06 16.41
CA LEU A 49 -11.94 24.41 16.35
C LEU A 49 -11.75 23.68 15.00
N ASN A 50 -12.10 24.35 13.91
CA ASN A 50 -11.91 23.85 12.56
C ASN A 50 -10.40 23.78 12.22
N PRO A 51 -9.83 22.60 11.90
CA PRO A 51 -8.42 22.53 11.51
C PRO A 51 -8.13 23.24 10.17
N ARG A 52 -9.15 23.46 9.33
CA ARG A 52 -9.00 24.25 8.09
C ARG A 52 -9.07 25.75 8.38
N VAL A 53 -7.96 26.44 8.13
CA VAL A 53 -7.84 27.91 8.17
C VAL A 53 -8.01 28.50 6.77
N THR A 54 -7.58 27.78 5.74
CA THR A 54 -7.57 28.23 4.34
C THR A 54 -8.94 28.10 3.63
N ARG A 55 -9.20 28.90 2.59
CA ARG A 55 -10.37 28.67 1.70
C ARG A 55 -10.14 27.34 0.97
N ASN A 56 -11.13 26.45 1.02
CA ASN A 56 -11.06 25.14 0.34
C ASN A 56 -10.85 25.34 -1.18
N PRO A 57 -9.83 24.73 -1.81
CA PRO A 57 -9.59 24.88 -3.25
C PRO A 57 -10.80 24.48 -4.13
N ARG A 58 -11.63 23.53 -3.68
CA ARG A 58 -12.85 23.08 -4.38
C ARG A 58 -14.11 23.85 -3.98
N TYR A 59 -13.98 25.02 -3.33
CA TYR A 59 -15.13 25.77 -2.81
C TYR A 59 -16.16 26.08 -3.92
N ASP A 60 -15.68 26.58 -5.06
CA ASP A 60 -16.57 27.03 -6.14
C ASP A 60 -17.20 25.84 -6.90
N ASP A 61 -16.51 24.70 -7.03
CA ASP A 61 -17.07 23.43 -7.52
C ASP A 61 -18.21 22.93 -6.62
N ILE A 62 -17.98 22.94 -5.30
CA ILE A 62 -18.98 22.52 -4.30
C ILE A 62 -20.17 23.51 -4.31
N LYS A 63 -19.92 24.81 -4.51
CA LYS A 63 -20.97 25.83 -4.64
C LYS A 63 -21.83 25.61 -5.88
N ALA A 64 -21.22 25.30 -7.03
CA ALA A 64 -21.95 24.93 -8.25
C ALA A 64 -22.79 23.66 -8.02
N SER A 65 -22.19 22.59 -7.49
CA SER A 65 -22.87 21.33 -7.22
C SER A 65 -24.07 21.49 -6.24
N ILE A 66 -23.94 22.29 -5.19
CA ILE A 66 -25.03 22.54 -4.23
C ILE A 66 -26.12 23.43 -4.85
N ARG A 67 -25.73 24.43 -5.67
CA ARG A 67 -26.69 25.28 -6.39
C ARG A 67 -27.55 24.48 -7.37
N GLU A 68 -26.95 23.53 -8.08
CA GLU A 68 -27.67 22.63 -9.00
C GLU A 68 -28.45 21.55 -8.22
N ARG A 69 -27.73 20.59 -7.63
CA ARG A 69 -28.28 19.32 -7.14
C ARG A 69 -28.75 19.36 -5.68
N GLY A 70 -28.32 20.36 -4.91
CA GLY A 70 -28.61 20.47 -3.48
C GLY A 70 -27.58 19.77 -2.60
N LEU A 71 -27.97 19.42 -1.38
CA LEU A 71 -27.16 18.63 -0.46
C LEU A 71 -27.42 17.14 -0.69
N ASP A 72 -26.46 16.44 -1.30
CA ASP A 72 -26.53 14.98 -1.54
C ASP A 72 -26.66 14.16 -0.24
N ALA A 73 -26.13 14.67 0.86
CA ALA A 73 -26.15 14.02 2.16
C ALA A 73 -26.43 15.05 3.28
N PRO A 74 -27.34 14.73 4.23
CA PRO A 74 -27.62 15.61 5.37
C PRO A 74 -26.41 15.67 6.32
N PRO A 75 -25.89 16.86 6.67
CA PRO A 75 -24.76 16.96 7.58
C PRO A 75 -25.11 16.47 9.00
N ALA A 76 -24.14 15.86 9.66
CA ALA A 76 -24.25 15.50 11.07
C ALA A 76 -24.07 16.75 11.95
N ILE A 77 -25.03 17.00 12.83
CA ILE A 77 -25.03 18.16 13.74
C ILE A 77 -25.10 17.69 15.20
N THR A 78 -24.64 18.54 16.11
CA THR A 78 -24.73 18.30 17.56
C THR A 78 -24.89 19.64 18.28
N ARG A 79 -25.09 19.64 19.61
CA ARG A 79 -25.25 20.86 20.41
C ARG A 79 -24.52 20.73 21.74
N ARG A 80 -23.63 21.69 22.04
CA ARG A 80 -22.95 21.76 23.34
C ARG A 80 -23.98 21.83 24.48
N PRO A 81 -23.74 21.25 25.66
CA PRO A 81 -24.63 21.39 26.82
C PRO A 81 -24.86 22.87 27.15
N GLY A 82 -26.12 23.31 27.18
CA GLY A 82 -26.48 24.73 27.37
C GLY A 82 -26.25 25.64 26.16
N GLY A 83 -25.75 25.12 25.03
CA GLY A 83 -25.58 25.86 23.79
C GLY A 83 -26.91 26.17 23.10
N THR A 84 -27.04 27.37 22.53
CA THR A 84 -28.28 27.82 21.85
C THR A 84 -28.36 27.42 20.38
N HIS A 85 -27.23 27.11 19.74
CA HIS A 85 -27.13 26.78 18.33
C HIS A 85 -26.61 25.35 18.13
N TYR A 86 -26.99 24.71 17.03
CA TYR A 86 -26.39 23.46 16.58
C TYR A 86 -25.09 23.73 15.85
N ILE A 87 -24.09 22.88 16.05
CA ILE A 87 -22.79 22.94 15.36
C ILE A 87 -22.57 21.72 14.48
N ILE A 88 -21.80 21.88 13.40
CA ILE A 88 -21.42 20.77 12.52
C ILE A 88 -20.50 19.80 13.27
N ARG A 89 -20.95 18.55 13.49
CA ARG A 89 -20.23 17.58 14.32
C ARG A 89 -18.97 17.06 13.64
N ASN A 90 -19.10 16.59 12.40
CA ASN A 90 -18.01 16.15 11.52
C ASN A 90 -18.28 16.72 10.12
N GLY A 91 -17.25 17.16 9.39
CA GLY A 91 -17.28 17.27 7.92
C GLY A 91 -18.38 18.15 7.31
N GLY A 92 -18.32 19.48 7.48
CA GLY A 92 -19.34 20.34 6.84
C GLY A 92 -19.18 21.86 6.88
N ASN A 93 -18.21 22.44 7.59
CA ASN A 93 -18.06 23.91 7.68
C ASN A 93 -18.00 24.61 6.30
N THR A 94 -17.35 24.01 5.29
CA THR A 94 -17.33 24.54 3.91
C THR A 94 -18.72 24.52 3.28
N ARG A 95 -19.49 23.44 3.45
CA ARG A 95 -20.87 23.33 2.94
C ARG A 95 -21.78 24.36 3.63
N LEU A 96 -21.64 24.56 4.94
CA LEU A 96 -22.40 25.57 5.68
C LEU A 96 -22.09 27.01 5.21
N ALA A 97 -20.82 27.34 4.95
CA ALA A 97 -20.45 28.64 4.37
C ALA A 97 -21.09 28.85 2.98
N ILE A 98 -21.05 27.83 2.13
CA ILE A 98 -21.69 27.83 0.80
C ILE A 98 -23.21 28.00 0.90
N LEU A 99 -23.89 27.35 1.86
CA LEU A 99 -25.33 27.52 2.07
C LEU A 99 -25.69 28.95 2.51
N ARG A 100 -24.86 29.57 3.37
CA ARG A 100 -25.02 30.98 3.77
C ARG A 100 -24.87 31.93 2.58
N GLU A 101 -23.95 31.64 1.68
CA GLU A 101 -23.73 32.42 0.45
C GLU A 101 -24.86 32.21 -0.58
N LEU A 102 -25.29 30.97 -0.83
CA LEU A 102 -26.40 30.69 -1.73
C LEU A 102 -27.73 31.26 -1.20
N TRP A 103 -27.95 31.26 0.12
CA TRP A 103 -29.09 31.95 0.74
C TRP A 103 -28.98 33.48 0.68
N SER A 104 -27.77 34.06 0.70
CA SER A 104 -27.62 35.52 0.51
C SER A 104 -27.88 35.94 -0.94
N GLU A 105 -27.39 35.15 -1.92
CA GLU A 105 -27.60 35.35 -3.35
C GLU A 105 -29.07 35.15 -3.79
N THR A 106 -29.70 34.03 -3.42
CA THR A 106 -30.91 33.54 -4.10
C THR A 106 -32.22 33.73 -3.33
N LYS A 107 -32.16 33.76 -2.00
CA LYS A 107 -33.33 33.70 -1.10
C LYS A 107 -34.26 32.48 -1.33
N ASP A 108 -33.74 31.39 -1.90
CA ASP A 108 -34.46 30.11 -2.01
C ASP A 108 -34.45 29.35 -0.66
N GLU A 109 -35.63 28.96 -0.18
CA GLU A 109 -35.78 28.23 1.09
C GLU A 109 -34.98 26.91 1.13
N ARG A 110 -34.64 26.29 -0.01
CA ARG A 110 -33.83 25.06 -0.06
C ARG A 110 -32.43 25.22 0.55
N PHE A 111 -31.92 26.45 0.64
CA PHE A 111 -30.64 26.77 1.27
C PHE A 111 -30.80 27.30 2.71
N PHE A 112 -32.05 27.58 3.13
CA PHE A 112 -32.39 28.06 4.46
C PHE A 112 -32.87 26.95 5.40
N ARG A 113 -33.68 26.01 4.90
CA ARG A 113 -34.20 24.84 5.63
C ARG A 113 -33.39 23.61 5.26
N ILE A 114 -32.54 23.16 6.18
CA ILE A 114 -31.51 22.15 5.90
C ILE A 114 -31.87 20.84 6.62
N PRO A 115 -31.98 19.71 5.91
CA PRO A 115 -32.12 18.40 6.54
C PRO A 115 -30.78 17.98 7.15
N CYS A 116 -30.77 17.66 8.43
CA CYS A 116 -29.59 17.29 9.21
C CYS A 116 -29.83 15.99 9.98
N LEU A 117 -28.75 15.30 10.35
CA LEU A 117 -28.79 14.24 11.35
C LEU A 117 -28.29 14.80 12.69
N PHE A 118 -29.19 15.04 13.64
CA PHE A 118 -28.77 15.37 15.00
C PHE A 118 -28.16 14.14 15.67
N ARG A 119 -27.02 14.34 16.33
CA ARG A 119 -26.37 13.35 17.19
C ARG A 119 -26.13 13.95 18.58
N PRO A 120 -26.46 13.24 19.67
CA PRO A 120 -26.18 13.70 21.03
C PRO A 120 -24.71 14.10 21.24
N TRP A 121 -24.50 15.06 22.13
CA TRP A 121 -23.17 15.49 22.57
C TRP A 121 -22.55 14.39 23.46
N PRO A 122 -21.41 13.79 23.07
CA PRO A 122 -20.73 12.84 23.93
C PRO A 122 -19.93 13.57 25.02
N GLU A 123 -19.65 12.89 26.13
CA GLU A 123 -18.94 13.43 27.29
C GLU A 123 -17.63 14.15 26.91
N ARG A 124 -16.81 13.52 26.07
CA ARG A 124 -15.53 14.06 25.54
C ARG A 124 -15.73 14.82 24.21
N GLY A 125 -16.77 15.66 24.17
CA GLY A 125 -17.35 16.23 22.95
C GLY A 125 -16.42 17.01 22.01
N GLU A 126 -15.64 17.96 22.54
CA GLU A 126 -14.71 18.76 21.69
C GLU A 126 -13.63 17.88 21.06
N ILE A 127 -13.12 16.88 21.79
CA ILE A 127 -12.08 15.97 21.28
C ILE A 127 -12.67 15.09 20.16
N ILE A 128 -13.83 14.48 20.40
CA ILE A 128 -14.51 13.62 19.41
C ILE A 128 -14.93 14.41 18.16
N ALA A 129 -15.31 15.68 18.29
CA ALA A 129 -15.57 16.56 17.17
C ALA A 129 -14.27 16.88 16.40
N LEU A 130 -13.20 17.27 17.11
CA LEU A 130 -11.92 17.64 16.50
C LEU A 130 -11.23 16.45 15.80
N THR A 131 -11.16 15.27 16.41
CA THR A 131 -10.61 14.07 15.75
C THR A 131 -11.48 13.64 14.58
N GLY A 132 -12.81 13.78 14.68
CA GLY A 132 -13.75 13.57 13.58
C GLY A 132 -13.51 14.49 12.39
N HIS A 133 -13.28 15.80 12.62
CA HIS A 133 -12.93 16.75 11.56
C HIS A 133 -11.53 16.51 10.99
N LEU A 134 -10.56 16.05 11.78
CA LEU A 134 -9.22 15.68 11.30
C LEU A 134 -9.26 14.46 10.38
N ALA A 135 -9.88 13.35 10.82
CA ALA A 135 -9.96 12.10 10.06
C ALA A 135 -10.73 12.27 8.73
N GLU A 136 -11.89 12.95 8.75
CA GLU A 136 -12.68 13.27 7.54
C GLU A 136 -11.84 14.02 6.49
N ASN A 137 -11.05 15.02 6.94
CA ASN A 137 -10.22 15.80 6.02
C ASN A 137 -9.05 15.00 5.44
N GLU A 138 -8.53 13.98 6.13
CA GLU A 138 -7.47 13.11 5.59
C GLU A 138 -8.02 12.13 4.54
N LEU A 139 -9.19 11.54 4.77
CA LEU A 139 -9.90 10.70 3.78
C LEU A 139 -10.21 11.46 2.47
N HIS A 140 -10.24 12.80 2.53
CA HIS A 140 -10.49 13.67 1.38
C HIS A 140 -9.26 14.52 0.99
N GLY A 141 -8.08 14.23 1.54
CA GLY A 141 -6.79 14.84 1.18
C GLY A 141 -6.73 16.36 1.35
N GLY A 142 -7.57 16.92 2.23
CA GLY A 142 -8.02 18.30 2.11
C GLY A 142 -7.22 19.36 2.89
N LEU A 143 -6.37 18.99 3.84
CA LEU A 143 -5.63 19.93 4.70
C LEU A 143 -4.15 19.99 4.33
N SER A 144 -3.58 21.19 4.43
CA SER A 144 -2.13 21.41 4.38
C SER A 144 -1.40 20.65 5.52
N PHE A 145 -0.07 20.57 5.45
CA PHE A 145 0.71 20.00 6.56
C PHE A 145 0.52 20.80 7.86
N ILE A 146 0.50 22.14 7.76
CA ILE A 146 0.45 23.01 8.93
C ILE A 146 -0.93 23.05 9.60
N GLU A 147 -2.02 23.01 8.82
CA GLU A 147 -3.38 22.93 9.35
C GLU A 147 -3.61 21.65 10.18
N ARG A 148 -3.06 20.52 9.74
CA ARG A 148 -3.07 19.27 10.55
C ARG A 148 -2.22 19.40 11.81
N ALA A 149 -1.03 19.99 11.72
CA ALA A 149 -0.17 20.19 12.87
C ALA A 149 -0.85 21.05 13.96
N LEU A 150 -1.53 22.13 13.55
CA LEU A 150 -2.33 22.98 14.44
C LEU A 150 -3.54 22.24 15.04
N GLY A 151 -4.24 21.41 14.25
CA GLY A 151 -5.32 20.57 14.76
C GLY A 151 -4.86 19.51 15.77
N VAL A 152 -3.68 18.91 15.56
CA VAL A 152 -3.06 17.95 16.49
C VAL A 152 -2.62 18.66 17.79
N GLU A 153 -2.05 19.86 17.71
CA GLU A 153 -1.74 20.65 18.90
C GLU A 153 -2.99 21.11 19.65
N LYS A 154 -4.06 21.50 18.95
CA LYS A 154 -5.34 21.81 19.60
C LYS A 154 -5.96 20.58 20.28
N ALA A 155 -5.80 19.40 19.69
CA ALA A 155 -6.22 18.16 20.34
C ALA A 155 -5.37 17.87 21.59
N ARG A 156 -4.04 18.07 21.55
CA ARG A 156 -3.15 17.97 22.71
C ARG A 156 -3.63 18.84 23.86
N GLU A 157 -3.93 20.12 23.61
CA GLU A 157 -4.46 21.04 24.63
C GLU A 157 -5.75 20.53 25.28
N LEU A 158 -6.69 19.96 24.48
CA LEU A 158 -7.95 19.42 25.02
C LEU A 158 -7.71 18.18 25.89
N TYR A 159 -6.82 17.27 25.50
CA TYR A 159 -6.44 16.13 26.36
C TYR A 159 -5.72 16.56 27.65
N GLU A 160 -4.86 17.58 27.58
CA GLU A 160 -4.17 18.10 28.76
C GLU A 160 -5.14 18.80 29.73
N GLN A 161 -6.18 19.46 29.22
CA GLN A 161 -7.30 20.00 30.00
C GLN A 161 -8.16 18.88 30.63
N GLU A 162 -8.43 17.80 29.91
CA GLU A 162 -9.14 16.61 30.43
C GLU A 162 -8.38 15.94 31.59
N LEU A 163 -7.04 15.93 31.54
CA LEU A 163 -6.19 15.21 32.48
C LEU A 163 -5.58 16.07 33.60
N GLY A 164 -5.56 17.39 33.45
CA GLY A 164 -4.87 18.32 34.36
C GLY A 164 -3.34 18.22 34.34
N GLN A 165 -2.74 17.59 33.31
CA GLN A 165 -1.30 17.39 33.18
C GLN A 165 -0.83 17.40 31.72
N ALA A 166 0.41 17.81 31.48
CA ALA A 166 1.04 17.84 30.15
C ALA A 166 1.24 16.43 29.57
N LEU A 167 1.13 16.30 28.24
CA LEU A 167 1.24 15.02 27.55
C LEU A 167 2.61 14.78 26.90
N THR A 168 3.05 13.52 26.95
CA THR A 168 4.15 13.04 26.10
C THR A 168 3.62 12.80 24.68
N GLN A 169 4.48 12.98 23.67
CA GLN A 169 4.10 12.76 22.26
C GLN A 169 3.61 11.31 22.01
N SER A 170 4.13 10.32 22.75
CA SER A 170 3.70 8.92 22.66
C SER A 170 2.31 8.68 23.27
N GLU A 171 1.97 9.35 24.38
CA GLU A 171 0.63 9.29 24.97
C GLU A 171 -0.39 10.02 24.09
N LEU A 172 -0.01 11.15 23.49
CA LEU A 172 -0.84 11.85 22.51
C LEU A 172 -1.12 10.97 21.28
N ALA A 173 -0.11 10.29 20.73
CA ALA A 173 -0.27 9.32 19.65
C ALA A 173 -1.26 8.19 20.02
N ARG A 174 -1.12 7.62 21.23
CA ARG A 174 -2.00 6.56 21.75
C ARG A 174 -3.45 7.04 21.86
N ARG A 175 -3.67 8.25 22.38
CA ARG A 175 -5.01 8.84 22.59
C ARG A 175 -5.69 9.22 21.28
N LEU A 176 -4.99 9.91 20.38
CA LEU A 176 -5.51 10.24 19.05
C LEU A 176 -5.90 8.97 18.29
N SER A 177 -5.08 7.92 18.36
CA SER A 177 -5.40 6.62 17.75
C SER A 177 -6.66 5.98 18.34
N ALA A 178 -6.87 6.07 19.66
CA ALA A 178 -8.07 5.56 20.32
C ALA A 178 -9.34 6.36 19.98
N ASP A 179 -9.21 7.69 19.80
CA ASP A 179 -10.28 8.60 19.39
C ASP A 179 -10.45 8.70 17.86
N GLY A 180 -9.92 7.74 17.10
CA GLY A 180 -10.16 7.56 15.65
C GLY A 180 -9.21 8.28 14.69
N TYR A 181 -8.13 8.89 15.18
CA TYR A 181 -7.11 9.58 14.38
C TYR A 181 -5.71 8.96 14.57
N PRO A 182 -5.38 7.85 13.89
CA PRO A 182 -4.12 7.12 14.10
C PRO A 182 -2.91 7.88 13.54
N ILE A 183 -2.08 8.44 14.42
CA ILE A 183 -0.86 9.17 14.07
C ILE A 183 0.34 8.74 14.94
N ALA A 184 1.46 8.42 14.28
CA ALA A 184 2.67 7.97 14.96
C ALA A 184 3.43 9.13 15.63
N GLN A 185 4.03 8.87 16.80
CA GLN A 185 4.82 9.85 17.57
C GLN A 185 5.89 10.60 16.75
N PRO A 186 6.66 9.97 15.83
CA PRO A 186 7.63 10.69 15.03
C PRO A 186 7.01 11.72 14.07
N HIS A 187 5.72 11.59 13.72
CA HIS A 187 4.99 12.56 12.92
C HIS A 187 4.52 13.74 13.77
N ILE A 188 4.01 13.48 14.98
CA ILE A 188 3.67 14.51 15.98
C ILE A 188 4.89 15.40 16.27
N SER A 189 6.07 14.80 16.49
CA SER A 189 7.30 15.55 16.75
C SER A 189 7.66 16.51 15.61
N ARG A 190 7.51 16.09 14.35
CA ARG A 190 7.71 16.95 13.16
C ARG A 190 6.66 18.04 13.02
N MET A 191 5.41 17.75 13.38
CA MET A 191 4.31 18.74 13.41
C MET A 191 4.59 19.83 14.47
N GLN A 192 5.03 19.43 15.66
CA GLN A 192 5.41 20.35 16.73
C GLN A 192 6.63 21.20 16.36
N ASP A 193 7.68 20.60 15.78
CA ASP A 193 8.83 21.32 15.25
C ASP A 193 8.40 22.38 14.21
N ALA A 194 7.46 22.07 13.31
CA ALA A 194 6.96 22.99 12.28
C ALA A 194 6.14 24.15 12.87
N VAL A 195 5.20 23.87 13.78
CA VAL A 195 4.39 24.88 14.47
C VAL A 195 5.27 25.79 15.33
N ARG A 196 6.33 25.26 15.95
CA ARG A 196 7.21 26.01 16.85
C ARG A 196 8.31 26.82 16.15
N TYR A 197 8.83 26.34 15.02
CA TYR A 197 10.04 26.93 14.40
C TYR A 197 9.88 27.39 12.95
N LEU A 198 8.80 27.02 12.24
CA LEU A 198 8.59 27.40 10.84
C LEU A 198 7.37 28.31 10.68
N LEU A 199 6.25 27.99 11.35
CA LEU A 199 5.02 28.81 11.31
C LEU A 199 5.21 30.28 11.75
N PRO A 200 6.08 30.63 12.72
CA PRO A 200 6.32 32.03 13.06
C PRO A 200 7.08 32.84 11.99
N ALA A 201 7.71 32.18 11.02
CA ALA A 201 8.63 32.80 10.06
C ALA A 201 8.20 32.65 8.58
N ILE A 202 7.60 31.51 8.20
CA ILE A 202 7.10 31.24 6.83
C ILE A 202 5.62 30.80 6.80
N PRO A 203 4.68 31.57 7.38
CA PRO A 203 3.27 31.21 7.41
C PRO A 203 2.63 31.13 6.02
N ALA A 204 2.90 32.06 5.09
CA ALA A 204 2.29 32.05 3.76
C ALA A 204 2.72 30.81 2.95
N VAL A 205 4.00 30.46 2.99
CA VAL A 205 4.54 29.26 2.33
C VAL A 205 3.93 27.98 2.93
N LEU A 206 3.79 27.92 4.26
CA LEU A 206 3.21 26.75 4.95
C LEU A 206 1.73 26.55 4.61
N TYR A 207 0.92 27.62 4.63
CA TYR A 207 -0.50 27.55 4.25
C TYR A 207 -0.69 27.39 2.73
N GLY A 208 0.24 27.89 1.91
CA GLY A 208 0.33 27.67 0.46
C GLY A 208 0.65 26.22 0.06
N GLY A 209 0.81 25.31 1.03
CA GLY A 209 0.87 23.87 0.78
C GLY A 209 2.25 23.22 0.96
N LEU A 210 3.20 23.87 1.64
CA LEU A 210 4.55 23.31 1.85
C LEU A 210 4.52 21.87 2.39
N GLY A 211 5.13 20.96 1.63
CA GLY A 211 5.06 19.53 1.90
C GLY A 211 5.89 19.07 3.09
N ARG A 212 5.51 17.90 3.65
CA ARG A 212 6.27 17.21 4.70
C ARG A 212 7.78 17.04 4.36
N PRO A 213 8.20 16.65 3.14
CA PRO A 213 9.63 16.52 2.82
C PRO A 213 10.42 17.83 2.92
N GLN A 214 9.78 18.96 2.61
CA GLN A 214 10.37 20.29 2.72
C GLN A 214 10.49 20.70 4.20
N VAL A 215 9.42 20.53 4.98
CA VAL A 215 9.41 20.75 6.43
C VAL A 215 10.49 19.91 7.14
N GLU A 216 10.62 18.62 6.80
CA GLU A 216 11.64 17.75 7.39
C GLU A 216 13.07 18.25 7.12
N ARG A 217 13.34 18.79 5.91
CA ARG A 217 14.63 19.37 5.54
C ARG A 217 14.91 20.69 6.27
N LEU A 218 13.95 21.61 6.32
CA LEU A 218 14.12 22.88 7.06
C LEU A 218 14.40 22.65 8.54
N THR A 219 13.72 21.68 9.16
CA THR A 219 13.93 21.28 10.55
C THR A 219 15.22 20.46 10.75
N ALA A 220 15.76 19.80 9.72
CA ALA A 220 17.09 19.20 9.76
C ALA A 220 18.18 20.29 9.71
N LEU A 221 18.13 21.18 8.71
CA LEU A 221 19.00 22.35 8.56
C LEU A 221 19.05 23.17 9.85
N ARG A 222 17.89 23.55 10.41
CA ARG A 222 17.80 24.28 11.69
C ARG A 222 18.60 23.61 12.81
N ARG A 223 18.53 22.28 12.93
CA ARG A 223 19.19 21.51 14.00
C ARG A 223 20.68 21.29 13.75
N ALA A 224 21.12 21.25 12.50
CA ALA A 224 22.54 21.25 12.15
C ALA A 224 23.16 22.63 12.44
N SER A 225 22.59 23.69 11.88
CA SER A 225 23.04 25.08 12.05
C SER A 225 23.03 25.52 13.52
N ALA A 226 22.00 25.17 14.31
CA ALA A 226 21.96 25.48 15.75
C ALA A 226 23.16 24.91 16.52
N ARG A 227 23.54 23.65 16.27
CA ARG A 227 24.66 23.01 16.97
C ARG A 227 26.00 23.65 16.62
N ILE A 228 26.18 24.04 15.35
CA ILE A 228 27.39 24.67 14.84
C ILE A 228 27.49 26.11 15.38
N TRP A 229 26.35 26.81 15.46
CA TRP A 229 26.23 28.09 16.14
C TRP A 229 26.60 27.99 17.62
N ASP A 230 26.03 27.03 18.36
CA ASP A 230 26.33 26.84 19.79
C ASP A 230 27.81 26.48 20.00
N ALA A 231 28.37 25.58 19.18
CA ALA A 231 29.76 25.13 19.28
C ALA A 231 30.78 26.23 18.98
N ARG A 232 30.55 27.04 17.93
CA ARG A 232 31.43 28.17 17.55
C ARG A 232 31.17 29.41 18.41
N GLY A 233 29.92 29.63 18.81
CA GLY A 233 29.46 30.75 19.63
C GLY A 233 29.80 30.63 21.12
N ALA A 234 30.07 29.43 21.65
CA ALA A 234 30.45 29.23 23.05
C ALA A 234 31.64 30.10 23.54
N SER A 235 32.50 30.58 22.62
CA SER A 235 33.63 31.47 22.91
C SER A 235 33.46 32.92 22.40
N LYS A 236 32.36 33.27 21.72
CA LYS A 236 32.12 34.61 21.15
C LYS A 236 30.83 35.21 21.73
N ARG A 237 30.86 36.48 22.18
CA ARG A 237 29.63 37.23 22.53
C ARG A 237 28.96 37.74 21.25
N LEU A 238 28.09 36.92 20.70
CA LEU A 238 27.26 37.24 19.53
C LEU A 238 26.13 38.21 19.93
N ALA A 239 25.74 39.10 19.02
CA ALA A 239 24.74 40.15 19.29
C ALA A 239 23.28 39.69 19.08
N VAL A 240 23.09 38.56 18.39
CA VAL A 240 21.81 37.95 18.03
C VAL A 240 21.84 36.49 18.49
N ASP A 241 20.69 35.88 18.78
CA ASP A 241 20.60 34.45 19.06
C ASP A 241 20.20 33.64 17.80
N PHE A 242 20.58 32.37 17.73
CA PHE A 242 20.25 31.53 16.58
C PHE A 242 18.73 31.42 16.31
N PRO A 243 17.84 31.34 17.33
CA PRO A 243 16.40 31.43 17.11
C PRO A 243 15.94 32.65 16.31
N SER A 244 16.41 33.86 16.64
CA SER A 244 16.04 35.08 15.90
C SER A 244 16.63 35.08 14.49
N LEU A 245 17.94 34.85 14.37
CA LEU A 245 18.65 34.79 13.07
C LEU A 245 17.97 33.83 12.08
N PHE A 246 17.60 32.63 12.53
CA PHE A 246 16.94 31.64 11.68
C PHE A 246 15.53 32.06 11.26
N ASN A 247 14.78 32.77 12.12
CA ASN A 247 13.46 33.29 11.78
C ASN A 247 13.58 34.46 10.78
N ASP A 248 14.53 35.37 11.01
CA ASP A 248 14.76 36.55 10.16
C ASP A 248 15.19 36.11 8.75
N VAL A 249 16.12 35.14 8.64
CA VAL A 249 16.50 34.53 7.36
C VAL A 249 15.32 33.83 6.69
N LEU A 250 14.50 33.07 7.42
CA LEU A 250 13.33 32.40 6.86
C LEU A 250 12.27 33.40 6.35
N ALA A 251 12.04 34.50 7.05
CA ALA A 251 11.01 35.49 6.71
C ALA A 251 11.26 36.18 5.35
N VAL A 252 12.52 36.27 4.91
CA VAL A 252 12.87 36.74 3.55
C VAL A 252 12.27 35.86 2.44
N PHE A 253 11.94 34.60 2.76
CA PHE A 253 11.39 33.62 1.82
C PHE A 253 9.88 33.35 2.01
N ASP A 254 9.15 34.12 2.84
CA ASP A 254 7.69 33.92 2.98
C ASP A 254 6.91 34.58 1.82
N GLY A 255 6.59 33.77 0.82
CA GLY A 255 5.86 34.17 -0.38
C GLY A 255 5.24 32.97 -1.11
N ASP A 256 5.11 33.06 -2.43
CA ASP A 256 4.51 32.00 -3.24
C ASP A 256 5.32 30.68 -3.20
N THR A 257 4.63 29.56 -2.99
CA THR A 257 5.23 28.24 -2.80
C THR A 257 6.03 27.74 -4.00
N ASP A 258 5.65 28.12 -5.22
CA ASP A 258 6.38 27.77 -6.46
C ASP A 258 7.78 28.40 -6.54
N GLY A 259 8.04 29.48 -5.79
CA GLY A 259 9.36 30.12 -5.69
C GLY A 259 10.25 29.57 -4.58
N PHE A 260 9.72 28.74 -3.67
CA PHE A 260 10.39 28.40 -2.41
C PHE A 260 11.54 27.41 -2.59
N SER A 261 12.78 27.88 -2.40
CA SER A 261 14.00 27.07 -2.56
C SER A 261 14.76 26.91 -1.24
N ILE A 262 14.74 25.70 -0.69
CA ILE A 262 15.51 25.32 0.51
C ILE A 262 17.01 25.55 0.33
N LYS A 263 17.54 25.46 -0.91
CA LYS A 263 18.93 25.80 -1.19
C LYS A 263 19.21 27.27 -0.88
N ARG A 264 18.38 28.20 -1.37
CA ARG A 264 18.56 29.64 -1.09
C ARG A 264 18.43 29.96 0.41
N VAL A 265 17.53 29.29 1.11
CA VAL A 265 17.41 29.40 2.58
C VAL A 265 18.69 28.90 3.27
N GLN A 266 19.29 27.82 2.79
CA GLN A 266 20.56 27.30 3.28
C GLN A 266 21.72 28.26 2.96
N ASP A 267 21.84 28.72 1.72
CA ASP A 267 22.91 29.61 1.27
C ASP A 267 22.89 30.95 2.06
N GLU A 268 21.71 31.54 2.25
CA GLU A 268 21.50 32.77 3.04
C GLU A 268 21.81 32.55 4.54
N LEU A 269 21.32 31.45 5.13
CA LEU A 269 21.59 31.12 6.53
C LEU A 269 23.09 30.91 6.78
N ILE A 270 23.79 30.25 5.86
CA ILE A 270 25.24 30.05 5.95
C ILE A 270 25.98 31.37 5.77
N GLY A 271 25.55 32.23 4.83
CA GLY A 271 26.12 33.57 4.63
C GLY A 271 26.07 34.42 5.91
N GLN A 272 24.90 34.56 6.53
CA GLN A 272 24.77 35.34 7.76
C GLN A 272 25.45 34.66 8.97
N MET A 273 25.48 33.32 9.02
CA MET A 273 26.29 32.59 10.02
C MET A 273 27.79 32.81 9.82
N ALA A 274 28.29 32.89 8.59
CA ALA A 274 29.70 33.14 8.28
C ALA A 274 30.15 34.53 8.74
N GLU A 275 29.34 35.56 8.47
CA GLU A 275 29.60 36.93 8.93
C GLU A 275 29.54 37.03 10.47
N LEU A 276 28.46 36.55 11.09
CA LEU A 276 28.27 36.69 12.55
C LEU A 276 29.20 35.82 13.38
N LEU A 277 29.56 34.62 12.90
CA LEU A 277 30.54 33.75 13.58
C LEU A 277 31.99 34.10 13.23
N ASP A 278 32.24 35.00 12.27
CA ASP A 278 33.58 35.31 11.71
C ASP A 278 34.29 33.99 11.34
N ALA A 279 33.73 33.36 10.30
CA ALA A 279 34.01 32.00 9.85
C ALA A 279 33.90 31.89 8.31
N ASP A 280 34.63 30.93 7.74
CA ASP A 280 34.59 30.65 6.31
C ASP A 280 33.29 29.95 5.86
N TYR A 281 32.77 30.34 4.68
CA TYR A 281 31.52 29.86 4.11
C TYR A 281 31.59 28.40 3.69
N ASP A 282 32.66 27.99 3.01
CA ASP A 282 32.82 26.61 2.53
C ASP A 282 32.97 25.66 3.73
N SER A 283 33.73 26.06 4.74
CA SER A 283 33.87 25.35 6.01
C SER A 283 32.54 25.13 6.73
N LEU A 284 31.70 26.17 6.85
CA LEU A 284 30.36 26.03 7.44
C LEU A 284 29.42 25.16 6.59
N THR A 285 29.52 25.27 5.26
CA THR A 285 28.74 24.45 4.31
C THR A 285 29.07 22.96 4.47
N LEU A 286 30.36 22.63 4.61
CA LEU A 286 30.82 21.27 4.88
C LEU A 286 30.34 20.77 6.24
N GLU A 287 30.51 21.54 7.33
CA GLU A 287 30.07 21.13 8.68
C GLU A 287 28.56 20.87 8.77
N ILE A 288 27.73 21.69 8.11
CA ILE A 288 26.27 21.50 8.04
C ILE A 288 25.93 20.26 7.22
N GLY A 289 26.57 20.07 6.06
CA GLY A 289 26.37 18.91 5.20
C GLY A 289 26.79 17.59 5.85
N GLU A 290 27.94 17.55 6.54
CA GLU A 290 28.37 16.41 7.35
C GLU A 290 27.42 16.15 8.51
N THR A 291 26.92 17.19 9.18
CA THR A 291 25.97 17.03 10.29
C THR A 291 24.63 16.46 9.81
N GLU A 292 24.10 16.92 8.67
CA GLU A 292 22.93 16.30 8.04
C GLU A 292 23.20 14.85 7.65
N ASN A 293 24.30 14.56 6.94
CA ASN A 293 24.61 13.21 6.48
C ASN A 293 24.84 12.23 7.64
N ARG A 294 25.57 12.65 8.67
CA ARG A 294 25.78 11.86 9.90
C ARG A 294 24.48 11.64 10.65
N GLN A 295 23.59 12.63 10.71
CA GLN A 295 22.31 12.47 11.39
C GLN A 295 21.30 11.64 10.59
N ARG A 296 21.36 11.66 9.24
CA ARG A 296 20.67 10.67 8.40
C ARG A 296 21.22 9.26 8.68
N ALA A 297 22.54 9.08 8.63
CA ALA A 297 23.22 7.80 8.86
C ALA A 297 22.94 7.19 10.25
N LEU A 298 22.69 8.02 11.28
CA LEU A 298 22.28 7.62 12.62
C LEU A 298 20.76 7.34 12.76
N THR A 299 19.97 7.56 11.71
CA THR A 299 18.52 7.29 11.66
C THR A 299 18.12 6.28 10.59
N SER A 300 19.05 5.88 9.72
CA SER A 300 18.99 4.70 8.87
C SER A 300 19.68 3.52 9.57
N ASP A 301 19.22 2.30 9.30
CA ASP A 301 20.00 1.10 9.66
C ASP A 301 21.38 1.08 8.95
N PRO A 302 22.42 0.51 9.57
CA PRO A 302 23.78 0.56 9.05
C PRO A 302 23.95 -0.36 7.83
N SER A 303 24.07 0.24 6.65
CA SER A 303 24.55 -0.46 5.45
C SER A 303 26.02 -0.87 5.64
N PRO A 304 26.44 -2.10 5.26
CA PRO A 304 27.82 -2.54 5.39
C PRO A 304 28.77 -1.69 4.52
N PRO A 305 30.02 -1.44 4.96
CA PRO A 305 30.96 -0.58 4.25
C PRO A 305 31.46 -1.22 2.95
N ALA A 306 31.39 -0.47 1.85
CA ALA A 306 32.04 -0.86 0.60
C ALA A 306 33.58 -0.90 0.80
N PRO A 307 34.28 -1.92 0.26
CA PRO A 307 35.73 -2.03 0.40
C PRO A 307 36.46 -0.91 -0.35
N GLN A 308 37.42 -0.27 0.31
CA GLN A 308 38.21 0.82 -0.27
C GLN A 308 39.24 0.28 -1.28
N SER A 309 39.39 0.97 -2.42
CA SER A 309 40.35 0.62 -3.46
C SER A 309 41.80 0.85 -3.00
N GLY A 310 42.51 -0.22 -2.64
CA GLY A 310 43.94 -0.20 -2.32
C GLY A 310 44.81 -0.53 -3.55
N ASN A 311 45.87 0.25 -3.77
CA ASN A 311 46.76 0.09 -4.93
C ASN A 311 47.70 -1.14 -4.84
N ALA A 312 48.16 -1.59 -6.01
CA ALA A 312 48.95 -2.80 -6.21
C ALA A 312 50.36 -2.80 -5.58
N ALA A 313 50.88 -3.99 -5.23
CA ALA A 313 52.04 -4.60 -5.91
C ALA A 313 52.49 -5.97 -5.33
N ALA A 314 53.03 -6.82 -6.23
CA ALA A 314 54.04 -7.87 -6.03
C ALA A 314 53.80 -9.11 -5.12
N ALA A 315 54.06 -10.29 -5.71
CA ALA A 315 54.45 -11.56 -5.05
C ALA A 315 56.02 -11.64 -5.00
N PRO A 316 56.75 -12.71 -4.55
CA PRO A 316 56.34 -14.13 -4.39
C PRO A 316 57.03 -14.95 -3.24
N VAL A 317 56.95 -16.30 -3.35
CA VAL A 317 57.84 -17.39 -2.83
C VAL A 317 57.33 -18.30 -1.68
N THR A 318 57.50 -19.61 -1.95
CA THR A 318 57.22 -20.92 -1.29
C THR A 318 58.14 -21.28 -0.08
N PRO A 319 58.18 -22.52 0.52
CA PRO A 319 57.44 -23.80 0.33
C PRO A 319 56.93 -24.56 1.62
N GLN A 320 56.34 -25.76 1.46
CA GLN A 320 55.97 -26.75 2.51
C GLN A 320 57.06 -27.80 2.86
N PRO A 321 56.91 -28.53 3.99
CA PRO A 321 57.21 -29.97 4.14
C PRO A 321 56.02 -30.84 4.69
N PRO A 322 56.08 -32.19 4.73
CA PRO A 322 54.88 -33.03 4.43
C PRO A 322 54.48 -34.21 5.38
N HIS A 323 53.22 -34.67 5.23
CA HIS A 323 52.64 -36.05 5.24
C HIS A 323 53.29 -37.24 6.02
N SER A 324 52.57 -37.88 6.98
CA SER A 324 51.70 -39.11 6.83
C SER A 324 52.36 -40.39 7.44
N PRO A 325 51.73 -41.59 7.57
CA PRO A 325 50.38 -42.07 7.20
C PRO A 325 49.57 -42.82 8.32
N ASN A 326 48.44 -43.44 7.96
CA ASN A 326 47.49 -44.25 8.79
C ASN A 326 47.50 -45.75 8.39
N PRO A 327 46.92 -46.71 9.17
CA PRO A 327 45.85 -47.58 8.62
C PRO A 327 44.80 -48.14 9.64
N ALA A 328 43.77 -48.83 9.12
CA ALA A 328 42.68 -49.56 9.84
C ALA A 328 42.16 -50.74 8.94
N PRO A 329 40.96 -51.34 9.14
CA PRO A 329 40.28 -51.99 10.30
C PRO A 329 40.19 -53.55 10.09
N PRO A 330 39.34 -54.38 10.78
CA PRO A 330 37.89 -54.52 10.48
C PRO A 330 36.94 -54.94 11.67
N VAL A 331 35.70 -55.33 11.36
CA VAL A 331 34.51 -55.67 12.22
C VAL A 331 34.13 -57.18 12.13
N PRO A 332 33.03 -57.75 12.73
CA PRO A 332 32.13 -57.40 13.89
C PRO A 332 31.84 -58.62 14.85
N MET A 333 30.92 -58.53 15.85
CA MET A 333 29.81 -59.51 16.13
C MET A 333 29.00 -59.35 17.47
N ALA A 334 27.75 -59.87 17.44
CA ALA A 334 26.94 -60.46 18.54
C ALA A 334 26.10 -59.61 19.54
N GLN A 335 25.06 -60.26 20.09
CA GLN A 335 23.99 -59.82 21.02
C GLN A 335 23.68 -61.01 22.01
N PRO A 336 22.50 -61.12 22.67
CA PRO A 336 21.78 -60.25 23.63
C PRO A 336 21.91 -60.93 25.03
N PRO A 337 20.88 -61.44 25.76
CA PRO A 337 19.52 -61.00 26.15
C PRO A 337 19.41 -60.87 27.71
N ALA A 338 18.30 -60.97 28.48
CA ALA A 338 16.85 -61.19 28.29
C ALA A 338 16.06 -60.65 29.53
N THR A 339 14.77 -60.30 29.39
CA THR A 339 13.59 -60.77 30.21
C THR A 339 12.36 -59.85 30.04
N SER A 340 11.17 -60.39 30.36
CA SER A 340 9.80 -59.86 30.07
C SER A 340 8.87 -60.21 31.28
N PRO A 341 7.50 -60.08 31.30
CA PRO A 341 6.55 -59.65 30.24
C PRO A 341 5.26 -58.86 30.66
N LYS A 342 4.45 -58.55 29.62
CA LYS A 342 2.96 -58.44 29.56
C LYS A 342 2.22 -57.12 29.95
N PRO A 343 0.98 -56.90 29.41
CA PRO A 343 0.37 -55.58 29.15
C PRO A 343 -1.13 -55.57 29.60
N PRO A 344 -2.13 -54.92 28.91
CA PRO A 344 -2.14 -53.74 28.03
C PRO A 344 -3.16 -52.66 28.44
N ARG A 345 -3.02 -51.42 27.91
CA ARG A 345 -4.17 -50.56 27.61
C ARG A 345 -3.85 -49.59 26.46
N MET A 346 -4.79 -49.38 25.55
CA MET A 346 -4.66 -48.40 24.46
C MET A 346 -4.96 -46.99 24.99
N PRO A 347 -4.11 -45.98 24.70
CA PRO A 347 -4.46 -44.57 24.77
C PRO A 347 -4.85 -44.03 23.38
N GLU A 348 -5.71 -43.01 23.35
CA GLU A 348 -5.80 -42.09 22.20
C GLU A 348 -4.51 -41.24 22.12
N PRO A 349 -4.04 -40.85 20.92
CA PRO A 349 -2.83 -40.04 20.78
C PRO A 349 -3.10 -38.54 21.04
N PRO A 350 -2.46 -37.91 22.04
CA PRO A 350 -2.40 -36.46 22.15
C PRO A 350 -1.37 -35.85 21.18
N ALA A 351 -1.31 -34.52 21.13
CA ALA A 351 -0.54 -33.72 20.16
C ALA A 351 0.95 -34.07 20.04
N SER A 352 1.49 -33.94 18.83
CA SER A 352 2.92 -34.12 18.53
C SER A 352 3.76 -32.89 18.90
N PRO A 353 5.02 -33.05 19.36
CA PRO A 353 5.98 -31.96 19.57
C PRO A 353 6.49 -31.33 18.25
N PRO A 354 7.23 -30.20 18.28
CA PRO A 354 7.83 -29.62 17.08
C PRO A 354 8.91 -30.52 16.46
N PRO A 355 9.12 -30.46 15.14
CA PRO A 355 10.17 -31.23 14.46
C PRO A 355 11.57 -30.69 14.79
N SER A 356 12.50 -31.59 15.09
CA SER A 356 13.91 -31.26 15.34
C SER A 356 14.65 -30.81 14.09
N GLU A 357 15.67 -29.97 14.28
CA GLU A 357 16.67 -29.67 13.25
C GLU A 357 17.33 -30.95 12.71
N THR A 358 17.66 -30.98 11.42
CA THR A 358 18.46 -32.04 10.78
C THR A 358 19.49 -31.38 9.85
N PRO A 359 20.77 -31.81 9.82
CA PRO A 359 21.84 -30.92 9.36
C PRO A 359 22.22 -31.10 7.88
N GLY A 360 22.60 -29.99 7.24
CA GLY A 360 23.64 -29.96 6.21
C GLY A 360 23.29 -30.45 4.80
N SER A 361 22.62 -29.61 4.01
CA SER A 361 22.88 -29.54 2.57
C SER A 361 23.94 -28.47 2.31
N ALA A 362 25.01 -28.80 1.58
CA ALA A 362 26.02 -27.81 1.22
C ALA A 362 25.42 -26.79 0.23
N GLN A 363 25.67 -25.50 0.46
CA GLN A 363 25.31 -24.46 -0.51
C GLN A 363 26.18 -24.61 -1.77
N PRO A 364 25.62 -24.50 -2.99
CA PRO A 364 26.40 -24.34 -4.21
C PRO A 364 27.17 -23.00 -4.18
N PRO A 365 28.20 -22.81 -5.03
CA PRO A 365 28.87 -21.52 -5.16
C PRO A 365 27.87 -20.39 -5.50
N ASN A 366 28.13 -19.18 -5.02
CA ASN A 366 27.18 -18.06 -5.12
C ASN A 366 26.77 -17.71 -6.56
N ASP A 367 27.63 -17.94 -7.55
CA ASP A 367 27.33 -17.60 -8.95
C ASP A 367 26.09 -18.36 -9.48
N ASP A 368 25.95 -19.66 -9.18
CA ASP A 368 24.76 -20.46 -9.53
C ASP A 368 23.47 -19.93 -8.87
N HIS A 369 23.60 -19.32 -7.69
CA HIS A 369 22.48 -18.75 -6.93
C HIS A 369 22.01 -17.44 -7.55
N ASP A 370 22.96 -16.57 -7.88
CA ASP A 370 22.74 -15.28 -8.52
C ASP A 370 22.19 -15.41 -9.95
N GLU A 371 22.73 -16.32 -10.77
CA GLU A 371 22.21 -16.59 -12.11
C GLU A 371 20.77 -17.11 -12.06
N ARG A 372 20.48 -18.03 -11.14
CA ARG A 372 19.12 -18.54 -10.94
C ARG A 372 18.16 -17.43 -10.50
N LEU A 373 18.56 -16.61 -9.52
CA LEU A 373 17.78 -15.46 -9.04
C LEU A 373 17.43 -14.51 -10.18
N ARG A 374 18.42 -14.12 -10.99
CA ARG A 374 18.22 -13.28 -12.19
C ARG A 374 17.28 -13.94 -13.20
N GLY A 375 17.38 -15.26 -13.38
CA GLY A 375 16.52 -16.05 -14.27
C GLY A 375 15.02 -16.06 -13.91
N HIS A 376 14.65 -15.76 -12.65
CA HIS A 376 13.24 -15.60 -12.25
C HIS A 376 12.74 -14.14 -12.36
N ILE A 377 13.62 -13.14 -12.56
CA ILE A 377 13.25 -11.71 -12.62
C ILE A 377 12.93 -11.32 -14.08
N VAL A 378 11.66 -11.46 -14.47
CA VAL A 378 11.17 -11.08 -15.81
C VAL A 378 11.32 -9.57 -16.08
N SER A 379 11.14 -8.75 -15.06
CA SER A 379 11.50 -7.33 -15.05
C SER A 379 11.64 -6.83 -13.60
N PRO A 380 12.58 -5.92 -13.29
CA PRO A 380 12.66 -5.31 -11.97
C PRO A 380 11.41 -4.47 -11.69
N ALA A 381 10.52 -4.97 -10.84
CA ALA A 381 9.36 -4.22 -10.38
C ALA A 381 9.83 -3.14 -9.37
N PRO A 382 9.63 -1.84 -9.63
CA PRO A 382 10.01 -0.78 -8.69
C PRO A 382 9.06 -0.76 -7.50
N THR A 383 9.31 -1.64 -6.53
CA THR A 383 8.64 -1.66 -5.23
C THR A 383 9.05 -0.42 -4.45
N THR A 384 8.28 0.66 -4.63
CA THR A 384 8.55 1.94 -3.93
C THR A 384 8.76 1.71 -2.44
N GLU A 385 9.68 2.46 -1.83
CA GLU A 385 9.97 2.39 -0.38
C GLU A 385 8.69 2.48 0.46
N ARG A 386 7.72 3.29 0.01
CA ARG A 386 6.39 3.42 0.62
C ARG A 386 5.59 2.11 0.60
N LEU A 387 5.61 1.36 -0.50
CA LEU A 387 4.91 0.08 -0.61
C LEU A 387 5.58 -1.00 0.25
N GLN A 388 6.92 -1.06 0.25
CA GLN A 388 7.67 -1.94 1.16
C GLN A 388 7.43 -1.59 2.64
N ALA A 389 7.36 -0.30 2.99
CA ALA A 389 7.08 0.17 4.34
C ALA A 389 5.62 -0.12 4.76
N ILE A 390 4.66 -0.06 3.84
CA ILE A 390 3.27 -0.48 4.09
C ILE A 390 3.21 -1.98 4.33
N GLN A 391 3.90 -2.80 3.53
CA GLN A 391 3.98 -4.25 3.74
C GLN A 391 4.60 -4.59 5.10
N ARG A 392 5.72 -3.94 5.46
CA ARG A 392 6.35 -4.04 6.80
C ARG A 392 5.37 -3.71 7.93
N LEU A 393 4.71 -2.55 7.85
CA LEU A 393 3.78 -2.10 8.87
C LEU A 393 2.51 -2.96 8.99
N VAL A 394 2.09 -3.65 7.92
CA VAL A 394 1.01 -4.65 7.97
C VAL A 394 1.51 -5.94 8.64
N ALA A 395 2.67 -6.47 8.21
CA ALA A 395 3.30 -7.66 8.79
C ALA A 395 3.55 -7.53 10.30
N ASP A 396 4.10 -6.38 10.73
CA ASP A 396 4.34 -6.06 12.15
C ASP A 396 3.04 -5.98 12.98
N GLN A 397 1.88 -5.78 12.32
CA GLN A 397 0.56 -5.70 12.97
C GLN A 397 -0.25 -7.01 12.92
N THR A 398 -0.08 -7.83 11.88
CA THR A 398 -0.71 -9.16 11.79
C THR A 398 0.11 -10.27 12.44
N GLY A 399 1.42 -10.05 12.65
CA GLY A 399 2.36 -11.07 13.09
C GLY A 399 2.81 -12.03 11.98
N GLU A 400 2.47 -11.72 10.72
CA GLU A 400 2.88 -12.51 9.55
C GLU A 400 4.29 -12.14 9.11
N ALA A 401 5.14 -13.14 8.86
CA ALA A 401 6.49 -12.88 8.36
C ALA A 401 6.45 -12.30 6.93
N LEU A 402 7.22 -11.25 6.69
CA LEU A 402 7.36 -10.65 5.37
C LEU A 402 7.89 -11.68 4.35
N PRO A 403 7.30 -11.77 3.15
CA PRO A 403 7.86 -12.60 2.09
C PRO A 403 9.18 -11.98 1.61
N ASN A 404 10.31 -12.53 2.05
CA ASN A 404 11.61 -12.20 1.48
C ASN A 404 11.63 -12.65 0.02
N PHE A 405 11.58 -11.72 -0.93
CA PHE A 405 11.49 -12.03 -2.35
C PHE A 405 12.64 -12.95 -2.82
N GLU A 406 13.87 -12.68 -2.37
CA GLU A 406 15.07 -13.41 -2.76
C GLU A 406 15.05 -14.87 -2.27
N ALA A 407 14.67 -15.09 -1.00
CA ALA A 407 14.47 -16.44 -0.48
C ALA A 407 13.26 -17.14 -1.11
N ASN A 408 12.12 -16.45 -1.22
CA ASN A 408 10.84 -17.05 -1.63
C ASN A 408 10.78 -17.36 -3.13
N VAL A 409 11.47 -16.59 -3.99
CA VAL A 409 11.53 -16.90 -5.42
C VAL A 409 12.37 -18.16 -5.69
N LEU A 410 13.42 -18.38 -4.89
CA LEU A 410 14.29 -19.56 -4.98
C LEU A 410 13.76 -20.78 -4.22
N GLN A 411 12.97 -20.57 -3.15
CA GLN A 411 12.18 -21.61 -2.47
C GLN A 411 10.86 -21.96 -3.20
N ALA A 412 10.63 -21.31 -4.35
CA ALA A 412 9.50 -21.41 -5.27
C ALA A 412 8.15 -20.86 -4.76
N ILE A 413 7.45 -20.18 -5.66
CA ILE A 413 5.99 -20.12 -5.64
C ILE A 413 5.52 -21.53 -6.07
N PRO A 414 4.82 -22.31 -5.23
CA PRO A 414 4.61 -23.74 -5.48
C PRO A 414 3.49 -23.98 -6.51
N VAL A 415 3.82 -23.82 -7.80
CA VAL A 415 2.90 -24.04 -8.93
C VAL A 415 3.05 -25.49 -9.46
N GLN A 416 2.87 -26.48 -8.58
CA GLN A 416 3.04 -27.90 -8.92
C GLN A 416 1.91 -28.41 -9.84
N ALA A 417 2.14 -28.37 -11.15
CA ALA A 417 1.28 -29.05 -12.13
C ALA A 417 1.87 -30.42 -12.50
N GLY A 418 1.19 -31.49 -12.11
CA GLY A 418 1.56 -32.86 -12.45
C GLY A 418 1.26 -33.23 -13.91
N GLY A 419 2.08 -34.12 -14.47
CA GLY A 419 2.03 -34.59 -15.86
C GLY A 419 3.20 -35.55 -16.12
N LEU A 420 3.49 -35.86 -17.38
CA LEU A 420 4.70 -36.62 -17.74
C LEU A 420 5.98 -35.83 -17.41
N TYR A 421 5.90 -34.50 -17.51
CA TYR A 421 6.93 -33.55 -17.08
C TYR A 421 6.35 -32.60 -16.01
N PRO A 422 6.51 -32.91 -14.72
CA PRO A 422 6.03 -32.06 -13.64
C PRO A 422 6.60 -30.65 -13.72
N ILE A 423 5.73 -29.64 -13.58
CA ILE A 423 6.15 -28.23 -13.59
C ILE A 423 6.41 -27.80 -12.15
N SER A 424 7.66 -27.47 -11.84
CA SER A 424 8.08 -26.85 -10.57
C SER A 424 8.22 -25.33 -10.68
N ASP A 425 8.51 -24.80 -11.87
CA ASP A 425 8.56 -23.37 -12.17
C ASP A 425 8.10 -23.12 -13.62
N VAL A 426 7.42 -22.00 -13.86
CA VAL A 426 6.88 -21.63 -15.18
C VAL A 426 7.92 -20.93 -16.06
N TRP A 427 8.81 -20.13 -15.49
CA TRP A 427 9.69 -19.16 -16.15
C TRP A 427 11.13 -19.64 -16.31
N TYR A 428 11.70 -20.25 -15.27
CA TYR A 428 13.05 -20.78 -15.24
C TYR A 428 13.15 -22.04 -16.10
N ILE A 429 14.14 -22.09 -16.99
CA ILE A 429 14.41 -23.24 -17.86
C ILE A 429 15.74 -23.82 -17.40
N GLU A 430 15.73 -25.10 -17.01
CA GLU A 430 16.95 -25.78 -16.59
C GLU A 430 17.93 -25.87 -17.78
N PRO A 431 19.25 -25.71 -17.58
CA PRO A 431 20.23 -25.88 -18.66
C PRO A 431 20.18 -27.25 -19.35
N GLY A 432 19.67 -28.28 -18.66
CA GLY A 432 19.40 -29.60 -19.26
C GLY A 432 18.22 -29.63 -20.25
N LEU A 433 17.30 -28.66 -20.17
CA LEU A 433 16.13 -28.52 -21.06
C LEU A 433 16.34 -27.46 -22.16
N ASP A 434 17.29 -26.54 -21.99
CA ASP A 434 17.52 -25.39 -22.89
C ASP A 434 18.24 -25.75 -24.22
N ALA A 435 17.67 -26.70 -24.97
CA ALA A 435 18.14 -27.12 -26.29
C ALA A 435 16.93 -27.36 -27.22
N PRO A 436 16.97 -26.94 -28.50
CA PRO A 436 15.78 -26.88 -29.37
C PRO A 436 14.93 -28.16 -29.40
N ASP A 437 15.55 -29.32 -29.60
CA ASP A 437 14.84 -30.58 -29.75
C ASP A 437 14.20 -31.04 -28.41
N ARG A 438 14.83 -30.73 -27.28
CA ARG A 438 14.28 -30.98 -25.94
C ARG A 438 13.11 -30.04 -25.63
N LEU A 439 13.20 -28.77 -26.03
CA LEU A 439 12.11 -27.82 -25.94
C LEU A 439 10.90 -28.30 -26.75
N ARG A 440 11.08 -28.71 -28.01
CA ARG A 440 9.99 -29.22 -28.87
C ARG A 440 9.26 -30.42 -28.25
N VAL A 441 9.99 -31.41 -27.72
CA VAL A 441 9.39 -32.58 -27.04
C VAL A 441 8.53 -32.16 -25.84
N HIS A 442 9.01 -31.24 -24.99
CA HIS A 442 8.25 -30.78 -23.83
C HIS A 442 7.04 -29.90 -24.22
N ILE A 443 7.19 -29.01 -25.21
CA ILE A 443 6.09 -28.18 -25.76
C ILE A 443 4.97 -29.08 -26.29
N ALA A 444 5.32 -30.11 -27.06
CA ALA A 444 4.37 -31.06 -27.64
C ALA A 444 3.64 -31.90 -26.58
N GLN A 445 4.35 -32.36 -25.56
CA GLN A 445 3.73 -33.08 -24.45
C GLN A 445 2.77 -32.18 -23.65
N PHE A 446 3.12 -30.92 -23.39
CA PHE A 446 2.19 -29.99 -22.75
C PHE A 446 0.97 -29.70 -23.63
N ALA A 447 1.13 -29.54 -24.96
CA ALA A 447 0.00 -29.38 -25.88
C ALA A 447 -0.96 -30.58 -25.81
N ARG A 448 -0.41 -31.81 -25.75
CA ARG A 448 -1.20 -33.05 -25.61
C ARG A 448 -1.95 -33.13 -24.28
N GLU A 449 -1.30 -32.81 -23.16
CA GLU A 449 -1.94 -32.80 -21.83
C GLU A 449 -3.01 -31.71 -21.68
N ILE A 450 -2.84 -30.54 -22.33
CA ILE A 450 -3.87 -29.48 -22.38
C ILE A 450 -5.07 -29.93 -23.23
N ALA A 451 -4.83 -30.64 -24.34
CA ALA A 451 -5.89 -31.21 -25.16
C ALA A 451 -6.61 -32.38 -24.44
N GLU A 452 -5.93 -33.11 -23.57
CA GLU A 452 -6.49 -34.20 -22.75
C GLU A 452 -7.57 -33.71 -21.77
N GLU A 453 -7.42 -32.52 -21.16
CA GLU A 453 -8.46 -31.91 -20.31
C GLU A 453 -9.79 -31.68 -21.04
N ALA A 454 -9.76 -31.60 -22.38
CA ALA A 454 -10.95 -31.49 -23.22
C ALA A 454 -11.27 -32.76 -24.04
N GLY A 455 -10.59 -33.88 -23.75
CA GLY A 455 -10.78 -35.17 -24.41
C GLY A 455 -10.29 -35.23 -25.86
N GLN A 456 -9.32 -34.39 -26.25
CA GLN A 456 -8.81 -34.28 -27.62
C GLN A 456 -7.30 -34.57 -27.77
N ALA A 457 -6.70 -35.29 -26.83
CA ALA A 457 -5.26 -35.61 -26.83
C ALA A 457 -4.77 -36.28 -28.14
N GLU A 458 -5.64 -37.04 -28.81
CA GLU A 458 -5.37 -37.70 -30.11
C GLU A 458 -5.27 -36.74 -31.30
N ARG A 459 -5.66 -35.46 -31.14
CA ARG A 459 -5.55 -34.43 -32.18
C ARG A 459 -4.20 -33.69 -32.18
N ILE A 460 -3.29 -34.04 -31.27
CA ILE A 460 -1.97 -33.42 -31.15
C ILE A 460 -0.92 -34.37 -31.74
N GLU A 461 -0.39 -34.01 -32.89
CA GLU A 461 0.68 -34.73 -33.59
C GLU A 461 2.04 -34.13 -33.18
N THR A 462 2.96 -34.96 -32.71
CA THR A 462 4.34 -34.57 -32.37
C THR A 462 5.20 -34.50 -33.63
N ILE A 463 5.97 -33.43 -33.81
CA ILE A 463 6.86 -33.22 -34.97
C ILE A 463 8.20 -32.63 -34.53
N ASP A 464 9.24 -32.79 -35.35
CA ASP A 464 10.58 -32.24 -35.07
C ASP A 464 10.75 -30.76 -35.51
N ASP A 465 9.71 -30.18 -36.13
CA ASP A 465 9.70 -28.89 -36.82
C ASP A 465 8.81 -27.86 -36.10
N GLY A 466 9.05 -26.56 -36.37
CA GLY A 466 8.40 -25.45 -35.67
C GLY A 466 8.51 -25.58 -34.16
N ILE A 467 7.38 -25.38 -33.45
CA ILE A 467 7.33 -25.50 -31.98
C ILE A 467 7.17 -26.94 -31.46
N GLY A 468 7.25 -27.96 -32.33
CA GLY A 468 7.26 -29.37 -31.93
C GLY A 468 5.92 -30.11 -31.99
N PHE A 469 4.81 -29.44 -32.32
CA PHE A 469 3.52 -30.10 -32.50
C PHE A 469 2.64 -29.45 -33.56
N LEU A 470 1.64 -30.21 -34.01
CA LEU A 470 0.51 -29.76 -34.83
C LEU A 470 -0.81 -30.13 -34.17
N CYS A 471 -1.85 -29.38 -34.49
CA CYS A 471 -3.22 -29.65 -34.04
C CYS A 471 -4.12 -29.97 -35.24
N ASP A 472 -4.64 -31.21 -35.30
CA ASP A 472 -5.65 -31.62 -36.27
C ASP A 472 -7.00 -30.97 -35.96
N ILE A 473 -7.41 -30.10 -36.87
CA ILE A 473 -8.67 -29.36 -36.84
C ILE A 473 -9.75 -29.95 -37.76
N GLY A 474 -9.51 -31.09 -38.41
CA GLY A 474 -10.47 -31.71 -39.33
C GLY A 474 -11.84 -31.92 -38.70
N ALA A 475 -11.86 -32.31 -37.42
CA ALA A 475 -13.09 -32.50 -36.63
C ALA A 475 -13.89 -31.20 -36.37
N LEU A 476 -13.30 -30.01 -36.50
CA LEU A 476 -14.04 -28.74 -36.40
C LEU A 476 -14.94 -28.48 -37.63
N SER A 477 -14.77 -29.26 -38.70
CA SER A 477 -15.58 -29.18 -39.93
C SER A 477 -16.80 -30.11 -39.92
N THR A 478 -16.93 -30.99 -38.91
CA THR A 478 -18.04 -31.94 -38.75
C THR A 478 -18.95 -31.52 -37.59
N ASP A 479 -20.26 -31.45 -37.87
CA ASP A 479 -21.37 -31.02 -37.00
C ASP A 479 -21.01 -30.17 -35.75
N PRO A 480 -21.27 -28.84 -35.75
CA PRO A 480 -20.95 -27.97 -34.61
C PRO A 480 -21.69 -28.31 -33.29
N GLN A 481 -22.69 -29.21 -33.30
CA GLN A 481 -23.34 -29.75 -32.10
C GLN A 481 -22.56 -30.91 -31.45
N ALA A 482 -21.69 -31.60 -32.18
CA ALA A 482 -21.08 -32.86 -31.74
C ALA A 482 -19.90 -32.69 -30.76
N MET A 483 -19.21 -31.55 -30.78
CA MET A 483 -18.02 -31.30 -29.95
C MET A 483 -18.28 -30.20 -28.89
N PRO A 484 -17.98 -30.45 -27.60
CA PRO A 484 -18.11 -29.44 -26.54
C PRO A 484 -17.37 -28.14 -26.84
N LEU A 485 -17.94 -27.00 -26.42
CA LEU A 485 -17.37 -25.67 -26.68
C LEU A 485 -15.94 -25.51 -26.12
N ILE A 486 -15.64 -26.14 -24.97
CA ILE A 486 -14.28 -26.16 -24.40
C ILE A 486 -13.29 -26.90 -25.31
N ALA A 487 -13.65 -28.07 -25.84
CA ALA A 487 -12.80 -28.84 -26.76
C ALA A 487 -12.55 -28.09 -28.07
N ARG A 488 -13.59 -27.48 -28.64
CA ARG A 488 -13.45 -26.62 -29.82
C ARG A 488 -12.52 -25.44 -29.55
N ALA A 489 -12.67 -24.76 -28.41
CA ALA A 489 -11.83 -23.63 -28.03
C ALA A 489 -10.37 -24.02 -27.77
N THR A 490 -10.12 -25.13 -27.06
CA THR A 490 -8.77 -25.65 -26.80
C THR A 490 -8.05 -26.03 -28.09
N LEU A 491 -8.73 -26.73 -29.01
CA LEU A 491 -8.15 -27.07 -30.33
C LEU A 491 -7.87 -25.81 -31.16
N THR A 492 -8.78 -24.83 -31.21
CA THR A 492 -8.54 -23.57 -31.93
C THR A 492 -7.34 -22.81 -31.36
N LEU A 493 -7.15 -22.79 -30.03
CA LEU A 493 -6.00 -22.17 -29.39
C LEU A 493 -4.69 -22.90 -29.72
N LEU A 494 -4.65 -24.23 -29.55
CA LEU A 494 -3.44 -25.03 -29.83
C LEU A 494 -3.08 -25.01 -31.32
N HIS A 495 -4.07 -24.98 -32.21
CA HIS A 495 -3.86 -24.76 -33.65
C HIS A 495 -3.32 -23.35 -33.94
N ALA A 496 -3.86 -22.29 -33.33
CA ALA A 496 -3.36 -20.93 -33.52
C ALA A 496 -1.90 -20.75 -33.06
N LEU A 497 -1.48 -21.48 -32.02
CA LEU A 497 -0.08 -21.49 -31.56
C LEU A 497 0.86 -22.30 -32.47
N SER A 498 0.39 -23.40 -33.06
CA SER A 498 1.20 -24.29 -33.90
C SER A 498 1.21 -23.92 -35.40
N ALA A 499 0.16 -23.27 -35.93
CA ALA A 499 0.07 -23.01 -37.37
C ALA A 499 1.01 -21.91 -37.88
N GLY A 500 1.42 -20.96 -37.02
CA GLY A 500 2.05 -19.70 -37.42
C GLY A 500 3.43 -19.79 -38.08
N TYR A 501 4.12 -20.93 -37.99
CA TYR A 501 5.44 -21.13 -38.61
C TYR A 501 5.37 -21.71 -40.03
N ARG A 502 4.20 -22.24 -40.46
CA ARG A 502 4.03 -22.85 -41.79
C ARG A 502 3.71 -21.78 -42.85
N PRO A 503 4.28 -21.87 -44.07
CA PRO A 503 3.80 -21.09 -45.21
C PRO A 503 2.30 -21.33 -45.41
N ALA A 504 1.54 -20.26 -45.66
CA ALA A 504 0.09 -20.27 -45.53
C ALA A 504 -0.63 -21.22 -46.52
N ALA A 505 -0.83 -22.46 -46.11
CA ALA A 505 -1.98 -23.25 -46.55
C ALA A 505 -3.26 -22.48 -46.21
N ALA A 506 -4.24 -22.50 -47.10
CA ALA A 506 -5.41 -21.62 -47.02
C ALA A 506 -6.10 -21.69 -45.65
N ALA A 507 -6.38 -20.52 -45.06
CA ALA A 507 -6.93 -20.43 -43.72
C ALA A 507 -8.24 -21.27 -43.62
N PRO A 508 -8.36 -22.15 -42.62
CA PRO A 508 -9.49 -23.08 -42.53
C PRO A 508 -10.78 -22.32 -42.26
N THR A 509 -11.72 -22.33 -43.21
CA THR A 509 -13.04 -21.68 -43.12
C THR A 509 -13.89 -22.19 -41.95
N ALA A 510 -13.51 -23.30 -41.31
CA ALA A 510 -14.09 -23.76 -40.06
C ALA A 510 -13.77 -22.84 -38.85
N LEU A 511 -12.66 -22.09 -38.86
CA LEU A 511 -12.29 -21.17 -37.79
C LEU A 511 -13.23 -19.95 -37.71
N ASP A 512 -13.76 -19.47 -38.83
CA ASP A 512 -14.71 -18.36 -38.87
C ASP A 512 -15.99 -18.64 -38.07
N ASN A 513 -16.40 -19.91 -37.97
CA ASN A 513 -17.56 -20.36 -37.21
C ASN A 513 -17.34 -20.40 -35.68
N LEU A 514 -16.10 -20.21 -35.21
CA LEU A 514 -15.79 -20.02 -33.79
C LEU A 514 -14.75 -18.90 -33.65
N ARG A 515 -15.24 -17.66 -33.76
CA ARG A 515 -14.46 -16.45 -33.45
C ARG A 515 -13.67 -16.64 -32.15
N LEU A 516 -12.35 -16.70 -32.27
CA LEU A 516 -11.46 -17.02 -31.15
C LEU A 516 -11.60 -15.99 -30.00
N THR A 517 -11.91 -14.73 -30.32
CA THR A 517 -12.28 -13.67 -29.39
C THR A 517 -13.42 -14.06 -28.43
N ASP A 518 -14.42 -14.78 -28.95
CA ASP A 518 -15.68 -15.07 -28.27
C ASP A 518 -15.58 -16.36 -27.43
N ALA A 519 -14.49 -17.11 -27.62
CA ALA A 519 -14.17 -18.38 -26.97
C ALA A 519 -13.02 -18.29 -25.96
N LEU A 520 -12.01 -17.42 -26.18
CA LEU A 520 -10.85 -17.27 -25.28
C LEU A 520 -11.22 -16.85 -23.86
N GLY A 521 -12.07 -15.83 -23.73
CA GLY A 521 -12.56 -15.38 -22.41
C GLY A 521 -13.19 -16.53 -21.61
N PRO A 522 -14.21 -17.22 -22.17
CA PRO A 522 -14.76 -18.44 -21.58
C PRO A 522 -13.72 -19.53 -21.26
N LEU A 523 -12.81 -19.85 -22.18
CA LEU A 523 -11.81 -20.91 -22.01
C LEU A 523 -10.84 -20.64 -20.84
N LEU A 524 -10.46 -19.38 -20.63
CA LEU A 524 -9.44 -18.99 -19.65
C LEU A 524 -10.05 -18.50 -18.32
N GLN A 525 -11.25 -17.92 -18.34
CA GLN A 525 -11.88 -17.26 -17.18
C GLN A 525 -13.18 -17.94 -16.72
N GLY A 526 -13.78 -18.81 -17.55
CA GLY A 526 -15.12 -19.36 -17.35
C GLY A 526 -16.25 -18.42 -17.79
N ARG A 527 -17.50 -18.79 -17.47
CA ARG A 527 -18.71 -18.00 -17.77
C ARG A 527 -19.57 -17.84 -16.52
N LYS A 528 -20.06 -16.64 -16.25
CA LYS A 528 -21.04 -16.33 -15.19
C LYS A 528 -22.48 -16.62 -15.67
N ASN A 529 -22.81 -17.90 -15.90
CA ASN A 529 -24.19 -18.35 -16.07
C ASN A 529 -24.67 -19.06 -14.80
N GLY A 530 -25.94 -18.85 -14.42
CA GLY A 530 -26.45 -19.19 -13.09
C GLY A 530 -26.44 -20.68 -12.72
N ASP A 531 -26.09 -20.95 -11.47
CA ASP A 531 -26.30 -22.13 -10.61
C ASP A 531 -25.91 -23.54 -11.09
N LYS A 532 -25.79 -23.84 -12.39
CA LYS A 532 -25.39 -25.17 -12.91
C LYS A 532 -24.48 -25.09 -14.13
N ALA A 533 -23.21 -24.72 -13.91
CA ALA A 533 -22.15 -24.76 -14.93
C ALA A 533 -20.78 -25.14 -14.32
N GLN A 534 -20.60 -26.40 -13.93
CA GLN A 534 -19.25 -26.93 -13.66
C GLN A 534 -18.46 -27.04 -14.98
N ALA A 535 -17.16 -26.73 -14.92
CA ALA A 535 -16.16 -26.93 -15.99
C ALA A 535 -16.58 -26.46 -17.41
N SER A 536 -16.35 -25.18 -17.69
CA SER A 536 -16.29 -24.66 -19.08
C SER A 536 -15.08 -23.74 -19.29
N ARG A 537 -13.99 -24.00 -18.55
CA ARG A 537 -12.67 -23.39 -18.65
C ARG A 537 -11.60 -24.48 -18.50
N LEU A 538 -10.36 -24.22 -18.95
CA LEU A 538 -9.20 -25.05 -18.59
C LEU A 538 -9.03 -25.12 -17.07
N SER A 539 -8.49 -26.23 -16.56
CA SER A 539 -8.12 -26.35 -15.16
C SER A 539 -6.94 -25.43 -14.82
N ASP A 540 -6.69 -25.20 -13.54
CA ASP A 540 -5.53 -24.41 -13.12
C ASP A 540 -4.21 -25.12 -13.49
N SER A 541 -4.20 -26.46 -13.54
CA SER A 541 -3.09 -27.26 -14.08
C SER A 541 -2.91 -27.04 -15.58
N GLY A 542 -4.00 -27.05 -16.35
CA GLY A 542 -4.00 -26.78 -17.80
C GLY A 542 -3.53 -25.36 -18.14
N LEU A 543 -3.90 -24.37 -17.34
CA LEU A 543 -3.40 -22.99 -17.46
C LEU A 543 -1.88 -22.92 -17.19
N VAL A 544 -1.38 -23.61 -16.17
CA VAL A 544 0.07 -23.66 -15.86
C VAL A 544 0.84 -24.34 -16.98
N LYS A 545 0.33 -25.44 -17.53
CA LYS A 545 0.89 -26.12 -18.71
C LYS A 545 0.89 -25.20 -19.93
N LEU A 546 -0.18 -24.42 -20.15
CA LEU A 546 -0.26 -23.43 -21.24
C LEU A 546 0.79 -22.33 -21.09
N PHE A 547 0.97 -21.76 -19.90
CA PHE A 547 2.02 -20.76 -19.66
C PHE A 547 3.43 -21.35 -19.82
N ARG A 548 3.66 -22.59 -19.37
CA ARG A 548 4.95 -23.28 -19.56
C ARG A 548 5.24 -23.56 -21.03
N LEU A 549 4.24 -24.07 -21.77
CA LEU A 549 4.29 -24.25 -23.23
C LEU A 549 4.70 -22.95 -23.93
N LEU A 550 4.03 -21.84 -23.61
CA LEU A 550 4.35 -20.52 -24.18
C LEU A 550 5.78 -20.04 -23.81
N ARG A 551 6.25 -20.28 -22.58
CA ARG A 551 7.62 -19.93 -22.16
C ARG A 551 8.67 -20.73 -22.94
N LEU A 552 8.50 -22.04 -23.07
CA LEU A 552 9.42 -22.91 -23.81
C LEU A 552 9.40 -22.59 -25.31
N ALA A 553 8.22 -22.35 -25.91
CA ALA A 553 8.10 -21.98 -27.32
C ALA A 553 8.76 -20.63 -27.64
N ARG A 554 8.68 -19.64 -26.74
CA ARG A 554 9.44 -18.39 -26.88
C ARG A 554 10.94 -18.63 -26.82
N ARG A 555 11.42 -19.46 -25.89
CA ARG A 555 12.85 -19.79 -25.77
C ARG A 555 13.39 -20.50 -27.01
N LEU A 556 12.61 -21.43 -27.56
CA LEU A 556 12.95 -22.12 -28.81
C LEU A 556 13.19 -21.13 -29.94
N LEU A 557 12.28 -20.16 -30.13
CA LEU A 557 12.42 -19.10 -31.13
C LEU A 557 13.60 -18.14 -30.83
N GLU A 558 13.88 -17.83 -29.57
CA GLU A 558 15.07 -17.03 -29.16
C GLU A 558 16.39 -17.71 -29.57
N LEU A 559 16.46 -19.05 -29.43
CA LEU A 559 17.61 -19.87 -29.82
C LEU A 559 17.72 -20.00 -31.35
N GLU A 560 16.62 -20.31 -32.04
CA GLU A 560 16.57 -20.48 -33.50
C GLU A 560 16.87 -19.17 -34.25
N SER A 561 16.49 -18.02 -33.70
CA SER A 561 16.82 -16.69 -34.24
C SER A 561 18.23 -16.18 -33.88
N GLY A 562 19.01 -16.93 -33.10
CA GLY A 562 20.38 -16.57 -32.69
C GLY A 562 20.50 -15.36 -31.75
N THR A 563 19.37 -14.82 -31.27
CA THR A 563 19.31 -13.58 -30.46
C THR A 563 19.87 -13.70 -29.05
N ALA A 564 20.09 -14.93 -28.55
CA ALA A 564 20.48 -15.21 -27.16
C ALA A 564 21.87 -14.69 -26.71
N SER A 565 22.71 -14.17 -27.62
CA SER A 565 24.08 -13.70 -27.32
C SER A 565 24.21 -12.20 -26.99
N GLY A 566 23.09 -11.45 -26.98
CA GLY A 566 23.10 -9.98 -27.02
C GLY A 566 23.23 -9.19 -25.71
N ALA A 567 23.64 -9.81 -24.60
CA ALA A 567 23.47 -9.23 -23.24
C ALA A 567 24.75 -8.96 -22.42
N HIS A 568 25.94 -9.12 -22.98
CA HIS A 568 27.20 -8.71 -22.33
C HIS A 568 28.15 -8.01 -23.32
N ALA A 569 28.02 -6.68 -23.43
CA ALA A 569 29.00 -5.80 -24.06
C ALA A 569 29.20 -4.57 -23.15
N ALA A 570 30.46 -4.27 -22.82
CA ALA A 570 30.82 -3.42 -21.69
C ALA A 570 30.40 -1.94 -21.84
N THR A 571 30.28 -1.25 -20.71
CA THR A 571 30.47 0.20 -20.62
C THR A 571 31.18 0.54 -19.31
N GLU A 572 32.51 0.48 -19.36
CA GLU A 572 33.44 1.14 -18.43
C GLU A 572 34.53 1.86 -19.26
N PRO A 573 35.11 2.96 -18.78
CA PRO A 573 34.65 3.89 -17.75
C PRO A 573 34.02 5.19 -18.33
#